data_AF-A0A814TQW9-F1
#
_entry.id   AF-A0A814TQW9-F1
#
_cell.length_a   1.000
_cell.length_b   1.000
_cell.length_c   1.000
_cell.angle_alpha   90.00
_cell.angle_beta   90.00
_cell.angle_gamma   90.00
#
_symmetry.space_group_name_H-M   'P 1'
#
loop_
_entity.id
_entity.type
_entity.pdbx_description
1 polymer ?
#
loop_
_entity_poly.entity_id
_entity_poly.type
_entity_poly.pdbx_seq_one_letter_code
_entity_poly.pdbx_strand_id
1 'polypeptide(L)'
;MAMVNNRTHCFTCNKEKITYSCEGCAKKFCLIHLTEHQQLLNDKLHRITDEYNEFKQTINEQKQNPQNGLLIKQINQWEIESIEIIHHKAQEYREILIKSSEMFINDIEKKLKDLNKQIKEIHQENEFNELNLNHLRNQLTEITEELNNSSKISIKKDSQSFINEVSIISPKKSKSNKWKQNAITVAGGNGQGQKRNQLKSPHGNFIDKKKHIFITDCFKHRIAEWECNAKEEQIIVGANKQGNRINQLDQPKDVVVDQQNHSIIIADQNNRRVIRWMNQNQQILIHNIDCSRLAMDKHG
;
A
#
# COMPACT_ATOMS: atom_id res chain seq x y z
N MET A 1 -25.98 45.99 -51.59
CA MET A 1 -26.42 45.49 -52.92
C MET A 1 -26.42 43.97 -52.84
N ALA A 2 -27.48 43.19 -52.98
CA ALA A 2 -28.82 43.40 -53.52
C ALA A 2 -29.90 42.96 -52.50
N MET A 3 -31.01 43.69 -52.43
CA MET A 3 -32.17 43.31 -51.62
C MET A 3 -32.93 42.20 -52.34
N VAL A 4 -32.55 40.95 -52.07
CA VAL A 4 -33.33 39.79 -52.51
C VAL A 4 -34.54 39.69 -51.59
N ASN A 5 -35.71 40.06 -52.11
CA ASN A 5 -37.02 39.97 -51.48
C ASN A 5 -37.47 38.49 -51.35
N ASN A 6 -36.65 37.64 -50.74
CA ASN A 6 -37.05 36.28 -50.40
C ASN A 6 -37.70 36.31 -49.01
N ARG A 7 -39.03 36.48 -49.01
CA ARG A 7 -39.84 36.18 -47.83
C ARG A 7 -39.65 34.69 -47.57
N THR A 8 -39.00 34.34 -46.46
CA THR A 8 -38.83 32.93 -46.07
C THR A 8 -39.38 32.72 -44.67
N HIS A 9 -39.62 31.46 -44.31
CA HIS A 9 -40.25 31.13 -43.04
C HIS A 9 -39.26 31.30 -41.89
N CYS A 10 -39.65 32.07 -40.88
CA CYS A 10 -38.86 32.22 -39.67
C CYS A 10 -38.83 30.89 -38.89
N PHE A 11 -37.65 30.41 -38.52
CA PHE A 11 -37.47 29.13 -37.83
C PHE A 11 -38.31 29.00 -36.54
N THR A 12 -38.45 30.08 -35.77
CA THR A 12 -39.15 30.04 -34.47
C THR A 12 -40.67 30.19 -34.57
N CYS A 13 -41.19 31.11 -35.40
CA CYS A 13 -42.63 31.38 -35.49
C CYS A 13 -43.30 30.82 -36.75
N ASN A 14 -42.53 30.25 -37.67
CA ASN A 14 -42.96 29.67 -38.94
C ASN A 14 -43.87 30.59 -39.79
N LYS A 15 -43.73 31.91 -39.63
CA LYS A 15 -44.44 32.91 -40.45
C LYS A 15 -43.53 33.41 -41.57
N GLU A 16 -44.09 33.59 -42.75
CA GLU A 16 -43.39 34.09 -43.93
C GLU A 16 -43.13 35.60 -43.77
N LYS A 17 -41.87 35.96 -43.50
CA LYS A 17 -41.44 37.35 -43.25
C LYS A 17 -40.07 37.60 -43.88
N ILE A 18 -39.60 38.85 -43.83
CA ILE A 18 -38.18 39.15 -44.10
C ILE A 18 -37.37 38.49 -42.99
N THR A 19 -36.49 37.58 -43.37
CA THR A 19 -35.69 36.78 -42.45
C THR A 19 -34.20 37.01 -42.66
N TYR A 20 -33.46 37.05 -41.57
CA TYR A 20 -32.02 37.19 -41.49
C TYR A 20 -31.40 35.86 -41.06
N SER A 21 -30.30 35.48 -41.68
CA SER A 21 -29.57 34.25 -41.35
C SER A 21 -28.54 34.50 -40.25
N CYS A 22 -28.51 33.61 -39.24
CA CYS A 22 -27.40 33.56 -38.29
C CYS A 22 -26.31 32.64 -38.85
N GLU A 23 -25.09 33.15 -39.02
CA GLU A 23 -23.95 32.39 -39.55
C GLU A 23 -23.57 31.19 -38.66
N GLY A 24 -23.78 31.30 -37.34
CA GLY A 24 -23.40 30.25 -36.40
C GLY A 24 -24.35 29.04 -36.36
N CYS A 25 -25.66 29.24 -36.58
CA CYS A 25 -26.64 28.13 -36.52
C CYS A 25 -27.29 27.82 -37.88
N ALA A 26 -26.89 28.52 -38.94
CA ALA A 26 -27.42 28.39 -40.31
C ALA A 26 -28.95 28.52 -40.44
N LYS A 27 -29.63 29.04 -39.41
CA LYS A 27 -31.10 29.22 -39.37
C LYS A 27 -31.48 30.65 -39.72
N LYS A 28 -32.68 30.81 -40.27
CA LYS A 28 -33.27 32.10 -40.68
C LYS A 28 -34.33 32.54 -39.69
N PHE A 29 -34.19 33.75 -39.15
CA PHE A 29 -35.10 34.32 -38.15
C PHE A 29 -35.67 35.65 -38.65
N CYS A 30 -36.89 36.01 -38.27
CA CYS A 30 -37.34 37.39 -38.45
C CYS A 30 -36.61 38.32 -37.45
N LEU A 31 -36.64 39.63 -37.68
CA LEU A 31 -35.89 40.62 -36.89
C LEU A 31 -36.08 40.46 -35.37
N ILE A 32 -37.31 40.24 -34.90
CA ILE A 32 -37.64 40.09 -33.48
C ILE A 32 -37.00 38.82 -32.89
N HIS A 33 -37.19 37.66 -33.52
CA HIS A 33 -36.63 36.40 -33.03
C HIS A 33 -35.10 36.31 -33.22
N LEU A 34 -34.53 37.10 -34.13
CA LEU A 34 -33.08 37.24 -34.23
C LEU A 34 -32.53 37.98 -33.01
N THR A 35 -33.18 39.06 -32.58
CA THR A 35 -32.80 39.81 -31.37
C THR A 35 -32.94 38.94 -30.12
N GLU A 36 -34.03 38.16 -29.99
CA GLU A 36 -34.20 37.20 -28.88
C GLU A 36 -33.13 36.11 -28.92
N HIS A 37 -32.78 35.60 -30.11
CA HIS A 37 -31.68 34.64 -30.25
C HIS A 37 -30.33 35.23 -29.86
N GLN A 38 -30.07 36.49 -30.22
CA GLN A 38 -28.86 37.21 -29.82
C GLN A 38 -28.83 37.49 -28.31
N GLN A 39 -29.96 37.79 -27.68
CA GLN A 39 -30.06 37.89 -26.22
C GLN A 39 -29.71 36.56 -25.54
N LEU A 40 -30.27 35.44 -26.02
CA LEU A 40 -29.92 34.10 -25.50
C LEU A 40 -28.43 33.76 -25.67
N LEU A 41 -27.80 34.23 -26.75
CA LEU A 41 -26.35 34.07 -26.95
C LEU A 41 -25.55 34.97 -26.01
N ASN A 42 -25.99 36.20 -25.77
CA ASN A 42 -25.37 37.09 -24.78
C ASN A 42 -25.49 36.53 -23.36
N ASP A 43 -26.63 35.96 -22.99
CA ASP A 43 -26.80 35.31 -21.68
C ASP A 43 -25.84 34.13 -21.51
N LYS A 44 -25.65 33.34 -22.57
CA LYS A 44 -24.64 32.26 -22.57
C LYS A 44 -23.22 32.80 -22.44
N LEU A 45 -22.91 33.91 -23.10
CA LEU A 45 -21.61 34.56 -22.98
C LEU A 45 -21.37 35.11 -21.57
N HIS A 46 -22.39 35.68 -20.94
CA HIS A 46 -22.34 36.13 -19.55
C HIS A 46 -22.05 34.97 -18.61
N ARG A 47 -22.74 33.82 -18.76
CA ARG A 47 -22.43 32.62 -17.97
C ARG A 47 -20.99 32.16 -18.12
N ILE A 48 -20.47 32.11 -19.34
CA ILE A 48 -19.05 31.75 -19.59
C ILE A 48 -18.11 32.78 -18.93
N THR A 49 -18.49 34.05 -18.93
CA THR A 49 -17.70 35.13 -18.30
C THR A 49 -17.70 34.98 -16.78
N ASP A 50 -18.83 34.63 -16.18
CA ASP A 50 -18.95 34.38 -14.74
C ASP A 50 -18.14 33.15 -14.32
N GLU A 51 -18.24 32.05 -15.05
CA GLU A 51 -17.43 30.83 -14.84
C GLU A 51 -15.93 31.14 -14.94
N TYR A 52 -15.51 31.97 -15.91
CA TYR A 52 -14.13 32.42 -16.04
C TYR A 52 -13.67 33.23 -14.82
N ASN A 53 -14.51 34.14 -14.32
CA ASN A 53 -14.18 34.97 -13.17
C ASN A 53 -14.07 34.14 -11.89
N GLU A 54 -14.97 33.19 -11.67
CA GLU A 54 -14.94 32.25 -10.55
C GLU A 54 -13.68 31.38 -10.58
N PHE A 55 -13.33 30.87 -11.76
CA PHE A 55 -12.11 30.09 -11.95
C PHE A 55 -10.85 30.93 -11.70
N LYS A 56 -10.83 32.18 -12.18
CA LYS A 56 -9.74 33.12 -11.95
C LYS A 56 -9.58 33.47 -10.47
N GLN A 57 -10.69 33.63 -9.75
CA GLN A 57 -10.68 33.83 -8.31
C GLN A 57 -10.10 32.59 -7.59
N THR A 58 -10.54 31.39 -7.95
CA THR A 58 -10.02 30.12 -7.40
C THR A 58 -8.50 30.01 -7.61
N ILE A 59 -8.00 30.36 -8.80
CA ILE A 59 -6.56 30.37 -9.09
C ILE A 59 -5.82 31.40 -8.25
N ASN A 60 -6.38 32.61 -8.08
CA ASN A 60 -5.76 33.65 -7.27
C ASN A 60 -5.68 33.25 -5.79
N GLU A 61 -6.73 32.64 -5.25
CA GLU A 61 -6.75 32.10 -3.88
C GLU A 61 -5.69 31.00 -3.70
N GLN A 62 -5.54 30.10 -4.67
CA GLN A 62 -4.48 29.08 -4.66
C GLN A 62 -3.07 29.68 -4.78
N LYS A 63 -2.90 30.79 -5.52
CA LYS A 63 -1.62 31.50 -5.61
C LYS A 63 -1.26 32.24 -4.32
N GLN A 64 -2.26 32.83 -3.64
CA GLN A 64 -2.06 33.58 -2.40
C GLN A 64 -1.83 32.66 -1.20
N ASN A 65 -2.47 31.49 -1.17
CA ASN A 65 -2.26 30.47 -0.14
C ASN A 65 -1.86 29.11 -0.75
N PRO A 66 -0.57 28.94 -1.13
CA PRO A 66 -0.09 27.69 -1.71
C PRO A 66 -0.36 26.47 -0.82
N GLN A 67 -0.34 26.67 0.51
CA GLN A 67 -0.59 25.64 1.52
C GLN A 67 -2.04 25.15 1.59
N ASN A 68 -3.00 25.88 1.01
CA ASN A 68 -4.41 25.47 0.97
C ASN A 68 -4.79 24.72 -0.32
N GLY A 69 -3.81 24.43 -1.19
CA GLY A 69 -4.03 23.58 -2.36
C GLY A 69 -4.54 22.19 -1.96
N LEU A 70 -5.45 21.63 -2.75
CA LEU A 70 -6.06 20.32 -2.50
C LEU A 70 -5.02 19.21 -2.23
N LEU A 71 -3.90 19.24 -2.96
CA LEU A 71 -2.80 18.28 -2.78
C LEU A 71 -2.04 18.47 -1.45
N ILE A 72 -1.89 19.71 -0.98
CA ILE A 72 -1.24 19.98 0.31
C ILE A 72 -2.17 19.60 1.46
N LYS A 73 -3.48 19.84 1.33
CA LYS A 73 -4.47 19.33 2.29
C LYS A 73 -4.43 17.80 2.40
N GLN A 74 -4.25 17.09 1.28
CA GLN A 74 -4.07 15.64 1.29
C GLN A 74 -2.78 15.20 1.98
N ILE A 75 -1.67 15.92 1.77
CA ILE A 75 -0.40 15.65 2.48
C ILE A 75 -0.57 15.88 3.98
N ASN A 76 -1.19 17.00 4.39
CA ASN A 76 -1.43 17.31 5.80
C ASN A 76 -2.35 16.27 6.46
N GLN A 77 -3.39 15.82 5.77
CA GLN A 77 -4.28 14.76 6.25
C GLN A 77 -3.50 13.46 6.47
N TRP A 78 -2.67 13.08 5.52
CA TRP A 78 -1.84 11.88 5.63
C TRP A 78 -0.78 11.99 6.73
N GLU A 79 -0.21 13.18 6.93
CA GLU A 79 0.73 13.47 8.02
C GLU A 79 0.06 13.24 9.38
N ILE A 80 -1.14 13.80 9.57
CA ILE A 80 -1.93 13.62 10.80
C ILE A 80 -2.22 12.13 11.04
N GLU A 81 -2.77 11.44 10.04
CA GLU A 81 -3.08 10.01 10.14
C GLU A 81 -1.85 9.17 10.48
N SER A 82 -0.71 9.45 9.85
CA SER A 82 0.53 8.70 10.08
C SER A 82 1.06 8.92 11.51
N ILE A 83 1.02 10.15 12.01
CA ILE A 83 1.41 10.49 13.39
C ILE A 83 0.50 9.79 14.39
N GLU A 84 -0.81 9.78 14.16
CA GLU A 84 -1.78 9.12 15.04
C GLU A 84 -1.52 7.61 15.15
N ILE A 85 -1.25 6.95 14.02
CA ILE A 85 -0.97 5.51 14.03
C ILE A 85 0.32 5.23 14.83
N ILE A 86 1.36 6.06 14.67
CA ILE A 86 2.61 5.95 15.46
C ILE A 86 2.32 6.09 16.95
N HIS A 87 1.52 7.09 17.33
CA HIS A 87 1.15 7.33 18.73
C HIS A 87 0.38 6.15 19.31
N HIS A 88 -0.64 5.66 18.61
CA HIS A 88 -1.46 4.53 19.04
C HIS A 88 -0.60 3.28 19.26
N LYS A 89 0.24 2.92 18.28
CA LYS A 89 1.16 1.78 18.39
C LYS A 89 2.11 1.92 19.57
N ALA A 90 2.69 3.10 19.76
CA ALA A 90 3.58 3.35 20.89
C ALA A 90 2.85 3.21 22.23
N GLN A 91 1.59 3.64 22.31
CA GLN A 91 0.78 3.51 23.52
C GLN A 91 0.41 2.06 23.81
N GLU A 92 -0.03 1.30 22.80
CA GLU A 92 -0.31 -0.14 22.90
C GLU A 92 0.90 -0.91 23.48
N TYR A 93 2.11 -0.65 22.97
CA TYR A 93 3.31 -1.29 23.49
C TYR A 93 3.66 -0.85 24.92
N ARG A 94 3.41 0.42 25.28
CA ARG A 94 3.57 0.88 26.67
C ARG A 94 2.61 0.17 27.62
N GLU A 95 1.35 0.00 27.21
CA GLU A 95 0.35 -0.70 28.02
C GLU A 95 0.72 -2.17 28.22
N ILE A 96 1.20 -2.85 27.17
CA ILE A 96 1.71 -4.22 27.28
C ILE A 96 2.89 -4.29 28.26
N LEU A 97 3.84 -3.35 28.17
CA LEU A 97 4.99 -3.27 29.07
C LEU A 97 4.57 -3.07 30.52
N ILE A 98 3.68 -2.11 30.77
CA ILE A 98 3.17 -1.80 32.12
C ILE A 98 2.44 -3.03 32.67
N LYS A 99 1.53 -3.63 31.91
CA LYS A 99 0.78 -4.82 32.33
C LYS A 99 1.69 -6.01 32.64
N SER A 100 2.71 -6.25 31.81
CA SER A 100 3.69 -7.32 32.07
C SER A 100 4.51 -7.05 33.35
N SER A 101 4.84 -5.79 33.61
CA SER A 101 5.55 -5.38 34.83
C SER A 101 4.67 -5.52 36.06
N GLU A 102 3.39 -5.11 35.98
CA GLU A 102 2.42 -5.28 37.06
C GLU A 102 2.18 -6.76 37.40
N MET A 103 2.04 -7.62 36.39
CA MET A 103 1.92 -9.06 36.60
C MET A 103 3.13 -9.63 37.33
N PHE A 104 4.34 -9.24 36.92
CA PHE A 104 5.58 -9.66 37.56
C PHE A 104 5.67 -9.20 39.03
N ILE A 105 5.32 -7.94 39.31
CA ILE A 105 5.32 -7.41 40.67
C ILE A 105 4.27 -8.12 41.53
N ASN A 106 3.07 -8.38 41.00
CA ASN A 106 2.01 -9.11 41.71
C ASN A 106 2.43 -10.54 42.07
N ASP A 107 3.17 -11.23 41.20
CA ASP A 107 3.71 -12.56 41.48
C ASP A 107 4.73 -12.52 42.63
N ILE A 108 5.61 -11.51 42.64
CA ILE A 108 6.55 -11.29 43.74
C ILE A 108 5.81 -10.99 45.05
N GLU A 109 4.81 -10.11 45.03
CA GLU A 109 4.00 -9.80 46.21
C GLU A 109 3.30 -11.04 46.78
N LYS A 110 2.82 -11.94 45.91
CA LYS A 110 2.20 -13.20 46.33
C LYS A 110 3.22 -14.12 47.01
N LYS A 111 4.42 -14.25 46.46
CA LYS A 111 5.52 -15.02 47.10
C LYS A 111 5.91 -14.44 48.45
N LEU A 112 5.99 -13.11 48.58
CA LEU A 112 6.27 -12.45 49.86
C LEU A 112 5.15 -12.65 50.89
N LYS A 113 3.88 -12.64 50.46
CA LYS A 113 2.74 -12.94 51.35
C LYS A 113 2.78 -14.37 51.86
N ASP A 114 3.11 -15.32 51.01
CA ASP A 114 3.23 -16.73 51.39
C ASP A 114 4.39 -16.95 52.37
N LEU A 115 5.56 -16.34 52.10
CA LEU A 115 6.69 -16.36 53.02
C LEU A 115 6.32 -15.79 54.39
N ASN A 116 5.61 -14.66 54.43
CA ASN A 116 5.13 -14.06 55.68
C ASN A 116 4.15 -14.98 56.42
N LYS A 117 3.33 -15.76 55.71
CA LYS A 117 2.45 -16.77 56.31
C LYS A 117 3.27 -17.88 56.96
N GLN A 118 4.26 -18.43 56.25
CA GLN A 118 5.16 -19.47 56.78
C GLN A 118 5.93 -18.97 58.02
N ILE A 119 6.43 -17.72 58.00
CA ILE A 119 7.08 -17.09 59.16
C ILE A 119 6.14 -17.05 60.37
N LYS A 120 4.86 -16.68 60.17
CA LYS A 120 3.86 -16.63 61.24
C LYS A 120 3.52 -18.00 61.79
N GLU A 121 3.39 -19.02 60.93
CA GLU A 121 3.10 -20.41 61.32
C GLU A 121 4.22 -20.98 62.19
N ILE A 122 5.48 -20.87 61.72
CA ILE A 122 6.66 -21.29 62.50
C ILE A 122 6.71 -20.56 63.85
N HIS A 123 6.32 -19.28 63.88
CA HIS A 123 6.29 -18.51 65.12
C HIS A 123 5.19 -18.93 66.09
N GLN A 124 4.03 -19.35 65.59
CA GLN A 124 2.92 -19.83 66.43
C GLN A 124 3.19 -21.22 67.00
N GLU A 125 3.86 -22.07 66.22
CA GLU A 125 4.14 -23.47 66.59
C GLU A 125 5.44 -23.61 67.40
N ASN A 126 6.22 -22.54 67.57
CA ASN A 126 7.55 -22.53 68.21
C ASN A 126 8.56 -23.52 67.55
N GLU A 127 8.36 -23.88 66.29
CA GLU A 127 9.20 -24.83 65.55
C GLU A 127 10.43 -24.17 64.92
N PHE A 128 11.13 -23.34 65.69
CA PHE A 128 12.33 -22.67 65.20
C PHE A 128 13.53 -23.60 65.28
N ASN A 129 14.11 -23.92 64.13
CA ASN A 129 15.38 -24.63 64.02
C ASN A 129 16.23 -24.03 62.87
N GLU A 130 17.53 -24.34 62.86
CA GLU A 130 18.48 -23.80 61.87
C GLU A 130 18.10 -24.16 60.42
N LEU A 131 17.43 -25.31 60.21
CA LEU A 131 16.99 -25.75 58.89
C LEU A 131 15.83 -24.88 58.37
N ASN A 132 14.83 -24.60 59.20
CA ASN A 132 13.67 -23.76 58.87
C ASN A 132 14.10 -22.31 58.61
N LEU A 133 15.03 -21.78 59.43
CA LEU A 133 15.56 -20.43 59.25
C LEU A 133 16.40 -20.29 57.96
N ASN A 134 17.22 -21.30 57.63
CA ASN A 134 17.98 -21.31 56.38
C ASN A 134 17.06 -21.48 55.16
N HIS A 135 15.98 -22.26 55.27
CA HIS A 135 15.00 -22.43 54.19
C HIS A 135 14.31 -21.10 53.84
N LEU A 136 13.81 -20.37 54.84
CA LEU A 136 13.19 -19.05 54.65
C LEU A 136 14.19 -18.04 54.05
N ARG A 137 15.46 -18.10 54.49
CA ARG A 137 16.52 -17.23 53.98
C ARG A 137 16.82 -17.50 52.51
N ASN A 138 16.85 -18.76 52.10
CA ASN A 138 17.06 -19.16 50.71
C ASN A 138 15.91 -18.70 49.80
N GLN A 139 14.66 -18.84 50.26
CA GLN A 139 13.49 -18.33 49.53
C GLN A 139 13.53 -16.80 49.37
N LEU A 140 13.98 -16.08 50.41
CA LEU A 140 14.15 -14.62 50.33
C LEU A 140 15.24 -14.22 49.32
N THR A 141 16.35 -14.97 49.26
CA THR A 141 17.41 -14.73 48.27
C THR A 141 16.93 -15.02 46.84
N GLU A 142 16.16 -16.08 46.62
CA GLU A 142 15.57 -16.37 45.30
C GLU A 142 14.62 -15.26 44.82
N ILE A 143 13.74 -14.77 45.69
CA ILE A 143 12.83 -13.65 45.36
C ILE A 143 13.64 -12.37 45.04
N THR A 144 14.73 -12.14 45.78
CA THR A 144 15.61 -10.98 45.56
C THR A 144 16.35 -11.06 44.22
N GLU A 145 16.83 -12.25 43.85
CA GLU A 145 17.47 -12.50 42.56
C GLU A 145 16.48 -12.39 41.40
N GLU A 146 15.24 -12.86 41.56
CA GLU A 146 14.19 -12.67 40.56
C GLU A 146 13.88 -11.19 40.32
N LEU A 147 13.75 -10.39 41.39
CA LEU A 147 13.51 -8.95 41.31
C LEU A 147 14.65 -8.21 40.57
N ASN A 148 15.90 -8.57 40.89
CA ASN A 148 17.09 -7.98 40.28
C ASN A 148 17.29 -8.40 38.81
N ASN A 149 16.74 -9.55 38.40
CA ASN A 149 16.78 -10.05 37.02
C ASN A 149 15.62 -9.54 36.13
N SER A 150 14.78 -8.60 36.60
CA SER A 150 13.58 -8.11 35.89
C SER A 150 13.85 -7.37 34.57
N SER A 151 15.12 -7.18 34.18
CA SER A 151 15.53 -6.61 32.88
C SER A 151 15.25 -7.52 31.67
N LYS A 152 14.42 -8.57 31.79
CA LYS A 152 14.15 -9.54 30.71
C LYS A 152 13.40 -8.98 29.51
N ILE A 153 12.86 -7.76 29.58
CA ILE A 153 12.16 -7.15 28.44
C ILE A 153 13.14 -6.35 27.57
N SER A 154 13.67 -6.99 26.53
CA SER A 154 14.50 -6.31 25.53
C SER A 154 13.64 -5.68 24.44
N ILE A 155 13.71 -4.35 24.30
CA ILE A 155 13.09 -3.65 23.17
C ILE A 155 14.00 -3.81 21.95
N LYS A 156 13.52 -4.50 20.92
CA LYS A 156 14.18 -4.56 19.60
C LYS A 156 13.49 -3.61 18.65
N LYS A 157 14.24 -2.67 18.07
CA LYS A 157 13.75 -1.82 16.99
C LYS A 157 13.79 -2.61 15.68
N ASP A 158 12.63 -2.97 15.16
CA ASP A 158 12.55 -3.58 13.84
C ASP A 158 12.76 -2.51 12.76
N SER A 159 13.55 -2.81 11.74
CA SER A 159 14.03 -1.83 10.74
C SER A 159 13.02 -1.57 9.61
N GLN A 160 11.76 -1.98 9.76
CA GLN A 160 10.72 -1.78 8.75
C GLN A 160 10.15 -0.36 8.85
N SER A 161 10.21 0.39 7.74
CA SER A 161 9.63 1.72 7.66
C SER A 161 8.12 1.65 7.87
N PHE A 162 7.67 2.14 9.02
CA PHE A 162 6.24 2.26 9.36
C PHE A 162 5.53 3.34 8.53
N ILE A 163 6.31 4.25 7.95
CA ILE A 163 5.85 5.41 7.22
C ILE A 163 5.88 5.08 5.73
N ASN A 164 4.74 5.24 5.05
CA ASN A 164 4.66 5.14 3.60
C ASN A 164 5.42 6.32 2.96
N GLU A 165 6.24 6.06 1.95
CA GLU A 165 6.96 7.12 1.25
C GLU A 165 6.01 7.90 0.33
N VAL A 166 5.97 9.23 0.48
CA VAL A 166 5.18 10.10 -0.40
C VAL A 166 6.07 10.62 -1.53
N SER A 167 5.81 10.18 -2.75
CA SER A 167 6.50 10.67 -3.95
C SER A 167 5.64 11.67 -4.72
N ILE A 168 6.15 12.88 -4.94
CA ILE A 168 5.50 13.88 -5.80
C ILE A 168 5.87 13.59 -7.26
N ILE A 169 4.89 13.23 -8.08
CA ILE A 169 5.08 13.04 -9.54
C ILE A 169 4.70 14.35 -10.23
N SER A 170 5.70 15.15 -10.63
CA SER A 170 5.48 16.41 -11.36
C SER A 170 5.83 16.25 -12.84
N PRO A 171 4.98 16.74 -13.78
CA PRO A 171 5.21 16.60 -15.21
C PRO A 171 6.25 17.58 -15.80
N LYS A 172 6.94 18.43 -15.01
CA LYS A 172 7.93 19.37 -15.56
C LYS A 172 9.35 19.17 -15.06
N LYS A 173 10.20 19.00 -16.09
CA LYS A 173 11.62 18.67 -16.10
C LYS A 173 11.91 17.40 -15.32
N SER A 174 12.03 16.30 -16.08
CA SER A 174 12.95 15.24 -15.71
C SER A 174 14.27 15.89 -15.31
N LYS A 175 14.50 16.10 -14.00
CA LYS A 175 15.83 15.89 -13.45
C LYS A 175 16.25 14.60 -14.10
N SER A 176 17.35 14.63 -14.84
CA SER A 176 17.81 13.45 -15.52
C SER A 176 17.86 12.34 -14.48
N ASN A 177 16.87 11.46 -14.51
CA ASN A 177 16.98 10.12 -13.97
C ASN A 177 17.93 9.41 -14.95
N LYS A 178 19.15 9.95 -15.11
CA LYS A 178 20.29 9.13 -15.43
C LYS A 178 20.30 8.17 -14.25
N TRP A 179 19.81 6.97 -14.51
CA TRP A 179 20.08 5.80 -13.70
C TRP A 179 21.46 6.00 -13.10
N LYS A 180 21.58 6.03 -11.76
CA LYS A 180 22.89 6.01 -11.15
C LYS A 180 23.62 4.83 -11.79
N GLN A 181 24.70 5.10 -12.52
CA GLN A 181 25.46 4.09 -13.28
C GLN A 181 26.10 3.03 -12.36
N ASN A 182 25.91 3.15 -11.06
CA ASN A 182 26.29 2.20 -10.03
C ASN A 182 25.19 1.14 -9.81
N ALA A 183 24.54 0.67 -10.87
CA ALA A 183 23.60 -0.43 -10.76
C ALA A 183 24.36 -1.69 -10.32
N ILE A 184 23.85 -2.34 -9.27
CA ILE A 184 24.40 -3.61 -8.78
C ILE A 184 23.48 -4.76 -9.20
N THR A 185 24.06 -5.91 -9.48
CA THR A 185 23.28 -7.12 -9.72
C THR A 185 22.78 -7.66 -8.38
N VAL A 186 21.46 -7.71 -8.21
CA VAL A 186 20.81 -8.14 -6.95
C VAL A 186 20.28 -9.58 -7.00
N ALA A 187 20.15 -10.15 -8.22
CA ALA A 187 19.74 -11.52 -8.43
C ALA A 187 20.37 -12.06 -9.74
N GLY A 188 20.81 -13.32 -9.73
CA GLY A 188 21.49 -13.92 -10.88
C GLY A 188 22.92 -13.40 -11.07
N GLY A 189 23.28 -13.00 -12.30
CA GLY A 189 24.62 -12.48 -12.64
C GLY A 189 25.69 -13.53 -12.97
N ASN A 190 25.41 -14.82 -12.80
CA ASN A 190 26.36 -15.91 -13.02
C ASN A 190 26.16 -16.64 -14.37
N GLY A 191 25.64 -15.92 -15.37
CA GLY A 191 25.28 -16.48 -16.67
C GLY A 191 23.98 -17.31 -16.64
N GLN A 192 23.58 -17.77 -17.83
CA GLN A 192 22.40 -18.61 -18.00
C GLN A 192 22.69 -20.07 -17.61
N GLY A 193 21.85 -20.68 -16.79
CA GLY A 193 22.00 -22.11 -16.45
C GLY A 193 21.05 -22.61 -15.37
N GLN A 194 21.28 -23.83 -14.90
CA GLN A 194 20.37 -24.54 -13.99
C GLN A 194 20.75 -24.40 -12.50
N LYS A 195 21.90 -23.81 -12.19
CA LYS A 195 22.36 -23.63 -10.80
C LYS A 195 21.46 -22.64 -10.03
N ARG A 196 21.53 -22.69 -8.70
CA ARG A 196 20.73 -21.83 -7.80
C ARG A 196 21.07 -20.35 -7.85
N ASN A 197 22.21 -20.02 -8.44
CA ASN A 197 22.69 -18.66 -8.62
C ASN A 197 22.51 -18.15 -10.07
N GLN A 198 21.73 -18.88 -10.89
CA GLN A 198 21.55 -18.64 -12.33
C GLN A 198 20.06 -18.62 -12.71
N LEU A 199 19.68 -17.60 -13.48
CA LEU A 199 18.33 -17.43 -14.05
C LEU A 199 18.35 -17.78 -15.55
N LYS A 200 17.21 -18.23 -16.09
CA LYS A 200 17.05 -18.57 -17.51
C LYS A 200 15.85 -17.83 -18.11
N SER A 201 16.12 -16.68 -18.72
CA SER A 201 15.11 -15.79 -19.31
C SER A 201 14.04 -15.35 -18.29
N PRO A 202 14.44 -14.65 -17.21
CA PRO A 202 13.46 -14.09 -16.28
C PRO A 202 12.59 -13.05 -16.99
N HIS A 203 11.29 -12.99 -16.66
CA HIS A 203 10.32 -12.11 -17.34
C HIS A 203 9.68 -11.08 -16.39
N GLY A 204 8.80 -11.54 -15.50
CA GLY A 204 8.16 -10.73 -14.47
C GLY A 204 8.89 -10.81 -13.14
N ASN A 205 8.76 -9.75 -12.35
CA ASN A 205 9.33 -9.64 -11.02
C ASN A 205 8.41 -8.86 -10.09
N PHE A 206 8.46 -9.17 -8.81
CA PHE A 206 7.80 -8.44 -7.74
C PHE A 206 8.77 -8.21 -6.58
N ILE A 207 8.71 -7.03 -5.97
CA ILE A 207 9.55 -6.68 -4.81
C ILE A 207 8.62 -6.39 -3.64
N ASP A 208 8.79 -7.12 -2.55
CA ASP A 208 7.99 -6.90 -1.34
C ASP A 208 8.56 -5.78 -0.45
N LYS A 209 7.87 -5.44 0.64
CA LYS A 209 8.30 -4.40 1.58
C LYS A 209 9.59 -4.76 2.34
N LYS A 210 9.94 -6.06 2.41
CA LYS A 210 11.18 -6.57 3.02
C LYS A 210 12.34 -6.63 2.02
N LYS A 211 12.13 -6.15 0.78
CA LYS A 211 13.11 -6.21 -0.32
C LYS A 211 13.45 -7.63 -0.76
N HIS A 212 12.52 -8.57 -0.57
CA HIS A 212 12.58 -9.87 -1.22
C HIS A 212 12.10 -9.70 -2.66
N ILE A 213 12.86 -10.26 -3.60
CA ILE A 213 12.65 -10.15 -5.02
C ILE A 213 12.14 -11.50 -5.53
N PHE A 214 10.87 -11.54 -5.90
CA PHE A 214 10.26 -12.69 -6.55
C PHE A 214 10.45 -12.54 -8.05
N ILE A 215 11.03 -13.54 -8.69
CA ILE A 215 11.36 -13.54 -10.11
C ILE A 215 10.70 -14.75 -10.75
N THR A 216 9.97 -14.51 -11.84
CA THR A 216 9.51 -15.58 -12.72
C THR A 216 10.66 -16.01 -13.62
N ASP A 217 11.14 -17.22 -13.40
CA ASP A 217 12.22 -17.80 -14.18
C ASP A 217 11.60 -18.68 -15.29
N CYS A 218 11.22 -18.02 -16.38
CA CYS A 218 10.36 -18.56 -17.43
C CYS A 218 10.84 -19.92 -17.96
N PHE A 219 12.11 -20.03 -18.37
CA PHE A 219 12.64 -21.27 -18.93
C PHE A 219 13.20 -22.24 -17.88
N LYS A 220 13.08 -21.92 -16.59
CA LYS A 220 13.19 -22.91 -15.50
C LYS A 220 11.84 -23.26 -14.91
N HIS A 221 10.75 -22.73 -15.45
CA HIS A 221 9.36 -23.05 -15.10
C HIS A 221 9.11 -22.94 -13.58
N ARG A 222 9.58 -21.85 -12.98
CA ARG A 222 9.58 -21.66 -11.52
C ARG A 222 9.48 -20.20 -11.12
N ILE A 223 9.15 -19.99 -9.85
CA ILE A 223 9.29 -18.71 -9.16
C ILE A 223 10.45 -18.81 -8.17
N ALA A 224 11.42 -17.92 -8.32
CA ALA A 224 12.59 -17.82 -7.47
C ALA A 224 12.50 -16.57 -6.60
N GLU A 225 12.68 -16.72 -5.29
CA GLU A 225 12.81 -15.62 -4.35
C GLU A 225 14.29 -15.36 -4.08
N TRP A 226 14.66 -14.09 -4.10
CA TRP A 226 16.00 -13.61 -3.80
C TRP A 226 15.91 -12.55 -2.71
N GLU A 227 16.60 -12.77 -1.60
CA GLU A 227 16.88 -11.67 -0.68
C GLU A 227 17.88 -10.71 -1.33
N CYS A 228 17.83 -9.42 -0.96
CA CYS A 228 18.73 -8.42 -1.49
C CYS A 228 20.21 -8.81 -1.22
N ASN A 229 21.00 -8.96 -2.28
CA ASN A 229 22.39 -9.44 -2.25
C ASN A 229 22.58 -10.92 -1.86
N ALA A 230 21.53 -11.73 -1.89
CA ALA A 230 21.68 -13.18 -1.75
C ALA A 230 22.58 -13.73 -2.85
N LYS A 231 23.39 -14.75 -2.52
CA LYS A 231 24.24 -15.45 -3.50
C LYS A 231 23.47 -16.48 -4.32
N GLU A 232 22.39 -16.98 -3.75
CA GLU A 232 21.56 -18.06 -4.31
C GLU A 232 20.09 -17.78 -4.02
N GLU A 233 19.23 -18.35 -4.85
CA GLU A 233 17.79 -18.23 -4.73
C GLU A 233 17.17 -19.26 -3.79
N GLN A 234 16.01 -18.90 -3.27
CA GLN A 234 15.06 -19.83 -2.69
C GLN A 234 13.97 -20.15 -3.72
N ILE A 235 13.75 -21.43 -4.01
CA ILE A 235 12.68 -21.83 -4.94
C ILE A 235 11.37 -21.85 -4.17
N ILE A 236 10.40 -21.06 -4.63
CA ILE A 236 9.07 -20.97 -3.99
C ILE A 236 8.06 -21.88 -4.68
N VAL A 237 8.04 -21.86 -6.01
CA VAL A 237 7.12 -22.67 -6.82
C VAL A 237 7.85 -23.24 -8.03
N GLY A 238 7.48 -24.43 -8.48
CA GLY A 238 8.00 -25.02 -9.72
C GLY A 238 9.31 -25.81 -9.58
N ALA A 239 9.64 -26.28 -8.37
CA ALA A 239 10.82 -27.13 -8.14
C ALA A 239 10.78 -28.49 -8.89
N ASN A 240 9.60 -28.90 -9.39
CA ASN A 240 9.31 -30.23 -9.94
C ASN A 240 9.26 -30.29 -11.48
N LYS A 241 10.11 -29.50 -12.16
CA LYS A 241 10.19 -29.38 -13.63
C LYS A 241 8.90 -28.85 -14.28
N GLN A 242 9.00 -28.53 -15.58
CA GLN A 242 7.87 -28.10 -16.41
C GLN A 242 6.70 -29.09 -16.29
N GLY A 243 5.48 -28.56 -16.16
CA GLY A 243 4.27 -29.37 -16.19
C GLY A 243 3.01 -28.56 -15.92
N ASN A 244 1.87 -29.24 -15.95
CA ASN A 244 0.54 -28.62 -15.83
C ASN A 244 -0.18 -28.99 -14.52
N ARG A 245 0.44 -29.77 -13.63
CA ARG A 245 -0.11 -30.05 -12.30
C ARG A 245 -0.20 -28.77 -11.49
N ILE A 246 -1.02 -28.77 -10.44
CA ILE A 246 -1.24 -27.56 -9.62
C ILE A 246 0.06 -27.07 -8.94
N ASN A 247 1.01 -27.97 -8.71
CA ASN A 247 2.32 -27.68 -8.13
C ASN A 247 3.46 -27.51 -9.16
N GLN A 248 3.13 -27.51 -10.45
CA GLN A 248 4.06 -27.32 -11.55
C GLN A 248 3.68 -26.07 -12.33
N LEU A 249 4.67 -25.44 -12.97
CA LEU A 249 4.44 -24.30 -13.85
C LEU A 249 4.93 -24.63 -15.25
N ASP A 250 4.46 -23.88 -16.22
CA ASP A 250 4.98 -23.89 -17.57
C ASP A 250 5.12 -22.45 -18.09
N GLN A 251 6.37 -21.99 -18.18
CA GLN A 251 6.73 -20.66 -18.66
C GLN A 251 5.93 -19.54 -17.97
N PRO A 252 6.03 -19.44 -16.63
CA PRO A 252 5.35 -18.36 -15.92
C PRO A 252 5.87 -17.00 -16.42
N LYS A 253 4.96 -16.07 -16.67
CA LYS A 253 5.29 -14.74 -17.22
C LYS A 253 5.33 -13.64 -16.20
N ASP A 254 4.47 -13.70 -15.20
CA ASP A 254 4.40 -12.67 -14.18
C ASP A 254 4.01 -13.21 -12.81
N VAL A 255 4.36 -12.46 -11.78
CA VAL A 255 4.12 -12.79 -10.38
C VAL A 255 3.77 -11.53 -9.59
N VAL A 256 2.76 -11.62 -8.73
CA VAL A 256 2.45 -10.59 -7.72
C VAL A 256 2.25 -11.25 -6.37
N VAL A 257 2.64 -10.57 -5.30
CA VAL A 257 2.48 -11.09 -3.93
C VAL A 257 1.36 -10.34 -3.24
N ASP A 258 0.36 -11.09 -2.81
CA ASP A 258 -0.68 -10.64 -1.90
C ASP A 258 -0.16 -10.69 -0.46
N GLN A 259 0.27 -9.52 0.02
CA GLN A 259 0.80 -9.36 1.37
C GLN A 259 -0.27 -9.53 2.46
N GLN A 260 -1.55 -9.30 2.16
CA GLN A 260 -2.63 -9.42 3.14
C GLN A 260 -2.97 -10.88 3.40
N ASN A 261 -3.10 -11.66 2.33
CA ASN A 261 -3.44 -13.08 2.43
C ASN A 261 -2.20 -14.00 2.45
N HIS A 262 -0.99 -13.44 2.49
CA HIS A 262 0.28 -14.19 2.43
C HIS A 262 0.31 -15.19 1.26
N SER A 263 -0.15 -14.76 0.08
CA SER A 263 -0.25 -15.61 -1.10
C SER A 263 0.46 -15.01 -2.31
N ILE A 264 0.83 -15.85 -3.26
CA ILE A 264 1.50 -15.44 -4.49
C ILE A 264 0.57 -15.75 -5.65
N ILE A 265 0.30 -14.78 -6.50
CA ILE A 265 -0.50 -14.96 -7.71
C ILE A 265 0.46 -15.02 -8.89
N ILE A 266 0.35 -16.08 -9.68
CA ILE A 266 1.27 -16.42 -10.75
C ILE A 266 0.49 -16.51 -12.06
N ALA A 267 1.00 -15.82 -13.09
CA ALA A 267 0.55 -15.97 -14.46
C ALA A 267 1.30 -17.15 -15.11
N ASP A 268 0.69 -18.32 -15.08
CA ASP A 268 1.24 -19.58 -15.60
C ASP A 268 0.85 -19.73 -17.08
N GLN A 269 1.58 -18.99 -17.92
CA GLN A 269 1.15 -18.61 -19.26
C GLN A 269 0.88 -19.79 -20.19
N ASN A 270 1.82 -20.74 -20.31
CA ASN A 270 1.64 -21.87 -21.24
C ASN A 270 0.57 -22.85 -20.76
N ASN A 271 0.34 -22.92 -19.44
CA ASN A 271 -0.79 -23.65 -18.88
C ASN A 271 -2.11 -22.86 -18.97
N ARG A 272 -2.08 -21.64 -19.54
CA ARG A 272 -3.22 -20.77 -19.79
C ARG A 272 -4.06 -20.52 -18.54
N ARG A 273 -3.41 -20.26 -17.41
CA ARG A 273 -4.07 -20.10 -16.11
C ARG A 273 -3.39 -19.08 -15.22
N VAL A 274 -4.14 -18.56 -14.26
CA VAL A 274 -3.64 -17.77 -13.14
C VAL A 274 -3.88 -18.57 -11.87
N ILE A 275 -2.81 -18.78 -11.11
CA ILE A 275 -2.82 -19.61 -9.89
C ILE A 275 -2.54 -18.73 -8.69
N ARG A 276 -3.31 -18.89 -7.63
CA ARG A 276 -2.95 -18.43 -6.28
C ARG A 276 -2.25 -19.55 -5.54
N TRP A 277 -1.07 -19.24 -5.03
CA TRP A 277 -0.23 -20.14 -4.26
C TRP A 277 -0.16 -19.65 -2.81
N MET A 278 -0.61 -20.48 -1.87
CA MET A 278 -0.56 -20.19 -0.44
C MET A 278 -0.04 -21.43 0.30
N ASN A 279 1.27 -21.51 0.53
CA ASN A 279 1.92 -22.66 1.16
C ASN A 279 1.53 -24.00 0.48
N GLN A 280 0.80 -24.87 1.18
CA GLN A 280 0.32 -26.16 0.66
C GLN A 280 -1.03 -26.07 -0.07
N ASN A 281 -1.73 -24.95 0.04
CA ASN A 281 -3.00 -24.72 -0.64
C ASN A 281 -2.76 -23.97 -1.94
N GLN A 282 -3.11 -24.60 -3.05
CA GLN A 282 -3.04 -23.99 -4.37
C GLN A 282 -4.43 -23.96 -5.00
N GLN A 283 -4.74 -22.83 -5.64
CA GLN A 283 -6.03 -22.62 -6.28
C GLN A 283 -5.83 -22.00 -7.66
N ILE A 284 -6.52 -22.55 -8.67
CA ILE A 284 -6.64 -21.90 -9.97
C ILE A 284 -7.69 -20.79 -9.81
N LEU A 285 -7.28 -19.53 -9.98
CA LEU A 285 -8.17 -18.38 -9.94
C LEU A 285 -8.89 -18.21 -11.27
N ILE A 286 -8.15 -18.34 -12.37
CA ILE A 286 -8.64 -18.14 -13.74
C ILE A 286 -7.99 -19.19 -14.64
N HIS A 287 -8.74 -19.74 -15.58
CA HIS A 287 -8.23 -20.71 -16.56
C HIS A 287 -8.68 -20.33 -17.98
N ASN A 288 -8.02 -20.92 -18.99
CA ASN A 288 -8.26 -20.70 -20.42
C ASN A 288 -7.93 -19.26 -20.89
N ILE A 289 -6.97 -18.60 -20.23
CA ILE A 289 -6.52 -17.25 -20.57
C ILE A 289 -5.02 -17.20 -20.85
N ASP A 290 -4.59 -16.34 -21.76
CA ASP A 290 -3.18 -16.02 -21.96
C ASP A 290 -2.85 -14.76 -21.16
N CYS A 291 -2.14 -14.92 -20.05
CA CYS A 291 -1.86 -13.85 -19.10
C CYS A 291 -0.36 -13.49 -19.14
N SER A 292 -0.07 -12.29 -19.65
CA SER A 292 1.32 -11.80 -19.76
C SER A 292 1.73 -10.90 -18.60
N ARG A 293 0.77 -10.27 -17.91
CA ARG A 293 1.02 -9.38 -16.77
C ARG A 293 -0.09 -9.45 -15.74
N LEU A 294 0.30 -9.27 -14.48
CA LEU A 294 -0.58 -9.19 -13.33
C LEU A 294 -0.42 -7.83 -12.65
N ALA A 295 -1.53 -7.30 -12.14
CA ALA A 295 -1.55 -6.16 -11.25
C ALA A 295 -2.59 -6.44 -10.17
N MET A 296 -2.29 -6.03 -8.95
CA MET A 296 -3.15 -6.21 -7.79
C MET A 296 -3.35 -4.86 -7.14
N ASP A 297 -4.56 -4.57 -6.67
CA ASP A 297 -4.85 -3.29 -6.02
C ASP A 297 -4.44 -3.33 -4.54
N LYS A 298 -4.73 -2.24 -3.80
CA LYS A 298 -4.39 -2.12 -2.38
C LYS A 298 -5.21 -3.01 -1.44
N HIS A 299 -6.25 -3.66 -1.94
CA HIS A 299 -7.19 -4.52 -1.21
C HIS A 299 -6.98 -6.02 -1.48
N GLY A 300 -6.04 -6.39 -2.36
CA GLY A 300 -5.74 -7.80 -2.70
C GLY A 300 -6.46 -8.26 -3.94
#